data_AF-A0A6B9VQB3-F1
#
_entry.id   AF-A0A6B9VQB3-F1
#
_cell.length_a   1.000
_cell.length_b   1.000
_cell.length_c   1.000
_cell.angle_alpha   90.00
_cell.angle_beta   90.00
_cell.angle_gamma   90.00
#
_symmetry.space_group_name_H-M   'P 1'
#
loop_
_entity.id
_entity.type
_entity.pdbx_description
1 polymer ?
#
loop_
_entity_poly.entity_id
_entity_poly.type
_entity_poly.pdbx_seq_one_letter_code
_entity_poly.pdbx_strand_id
1 'polypeptide(L)'
;MKIETRIVFFINQLKVYLNRKNYFFKEVFSFALFTLFFGFLIGNLFGTFLNTIRSFLFWDGLIIFIILSIMELLNFVLYNKTKRFFGTFQEISYYPNNQIIWKSLNYLKIGIMFGFFIDAFKVGS
;
A
#
# COMPACT_ATOMS: atom_id res chain seq x y z
N MET A 1 20.22 -26.12 36.26
CA MET A 1 21.28 -25.15 35.94
C MET A 1 20.87 -24.48 34.62
N LYS A 2 20.47 -23.19 34.63
CA LYS A 2 20.09 -22.48 33.40
C LYS A 2 21.36 -22.27 32.57
N ILE A 3 21.42 -22.89 31.39
CA ILE A 3 22.50 -22.69 30.44
C ILE A 3 22.25 -21.34 29.77
N GLU A 4 22.72 -20.26 30.40
CA GLU A 4 22.69 -18.93 29.82
C GLU A 4 23.94 -18.73 28.95
N THR A 5 23.95 -19.38 27.78
CA THR A 5 24.96 -19.08 26.76
C THR A 5 24.62 -17.74 26.10
N ARG A 6 25.64 -17.02 25.62
CA ARG A 6 25.48 -15.75 24.89
C ARG A 6 24.48 -15.87 23.72
N ILE A 7 24.39 -17.05 23.11
CA ILE A 7 23.44 -17.38 22.04
C ILE A 7 22.00 -17.38 22.56
N VAL A 8 21.73 -17.98 23.73
CA VAL A 8 20.39 -17.99 24.34
C VAL A 8 19.93 -16.58 24.69
N PHE A 9 20.84 -15.73 25.17
CA PHE A 9 20.55 -14.32 25.40
C PHE A 9 20.17 -13.58 24.10
N PHE A 10 20.90 -13.81 23.01
CA PHE A 10 20.55 -13.25 21.71
C PHE A 10 19.19 -13.74 21.19
N ILE A 11 18.91 -15.04 21.28
CA ILE A 11 17.62 -15.63 20.88
C ILE A 11 16.47 -15.03 21.71
N ASN A 12 16.66 -14.84 23.02
CA ASN A 12 15.64 -14.23 23.87
C ASN A 12 15.39 -12.77 23.51
N GLN A 13 16.43 -11.98 23.19
CA GLN A 13 16.26 -10.62 22.68
C GLN A 13 15.51 -10.59 21.35
N LEU A 14 15.86 -11.49 20.43
CA LEU A 14 15.21 -11.62 19.13
C LEU A 14 13.73 -11.99 19.29
N LYS A 15 13.41 -12.90 20.23
CA LYS A 15 12.03 -13.28 20.57
C LYS A 15 11.24 -12.11 21.14
N VAL A 16 11.84 -11.32 22.05
CA VAL A 16 11.18 -10.12 22.61
C VAL A 16 10.92 -9.08 21.51
N TYR A 17 11.89 -8.86 20.62
CA TYR A 17 11.73 -7.96 19.48
C TYR A 17 10.62 -8.44 18.53
N LEU A 18 10.61 -9.72 18.17
CA LEU A 18 9.59 -10.32 17.31
C LEU A 18 8.21 -10.23 17.95
N ASN A 19 8.06 -10.53 19.24
CA ASN A 19 6.76 -10.45 19.92
C ASN A 19 6.19 -9.04 19.91
N ARG A 20 7.02 -8.01 20.11
CA ARG A 20 6.58 -6.60 20.00
C ARG A 20 6.11 -6.26 18.59
N LYS A 21 6.85 -6.67 17.55
CA LYS A 21 6.48 -6.44 16.15
C LYS A 21 5.21 -7.21 15.75
N ASN A 22 5.03 -8.42 16.29
CA ASN A 22 3.91 -9.29 15.95
C ASN A 22 2.57 -8.75 16.48
N TYR A 23 2.58 -8.08 17.64
CA TYR A 23 1.37 -7.45 18.19
C TYR A 23 0.84 -6.33 17.28
N PHE A 24 1.74 -5.41 16.88
CA PHE A 24 1.39 -4.35 15.93
C PHE A 24 0.96 -4.89 14.56
N PHE A 25 1.64 -5.94 14.09
CA PHE A 25 1.31 -6.57 12.81
C PHE A 25 -0.10 -7.16 12.83
N LYS A 26 -0.52 -7.83 13.90
CA LYS A 26 -1.85 -8.47 13.98
C LYS A 26 -3.01 -7.51 13.76
N GLU A 27 -2.96 -6.30 14.33
CA GLU A 27 -4.05 -5.33 14.18
C GLU A 27 -4.05 -4.64 12.82
N VAL A 28 -2.87 -4.24 12.31
CA VAL A 28 -2.76 -3.47 11.07
C VAL A 28 -2.84 -4.36 9.83
N PHE A 29 -2.37 -5.61 9.91
CA PHE A 29 -2.27 -6.51 8.75
C PHE A 29 -3.64 -6.87 8.18
N SER A 30 -4.61 -7.20 9.02
CA SER A 30 -5.97 -7.52 8.59
C SER A 30 -6.61 -6.34 7.86
N PHE A 31 -6.46 -5.13 8.41
CA PHE A 31 -6.98 -3.91 7.78
C PHE A 31 -6.25 -3.56 6.47
N ALA A 32 -4.93 -3.76 6.43
CA ALA A 32 -4.13 -3.55 5.22
C ALA A 32 -4.54 -4.53 4.10
N LEU A 33 -4.68 -5.82 4.41
CA LEU A 33 -5.17 -6.82 3.47
C LEU A 33 -6.58 -6.50 2.98
N PHE A 34 -7.50 -6.16 3.89
CA PHE A 34 -8.85 -5.76 3.53
C PHE A 34 -8.83 -4.59 2.54
N THR A 35 -8.05 -3.55 2.83
CA THR A 35 -7.95 -2.37 1.97
C THR A 35 -7.32 -2.68 0.61
N LEU A 36 -6.32 -3.57 0.58
CA LEU A 36 -5.68 -4.03 -0.65
C LEU A 36 -6.68 -4.82 -1.52
N PHE A 37 -7.41 -5.77 -0.95
CA PHE A 37 -8.41 -6.55 -1.68
C PHE A 37 -9.58 -5.68 -2.14
N PHE A 38 -9.96 -4.68 -1.34
CA PHE A 38 -10.97 -3.71 -1.74
C PHE A 38 -10.52 -2.88 -2.95
N GLY A 39 -9.28 -2.39 -2.95
CA GLY A 39 -8.68 -1.74 -4.11
C GLY A 39 -8.62 -2.64 -5.35
N PHE A 40 -8.25 -3.92 -5.16
CA PHE A 40 -8.23 -4.91 -6.22
C PHE A 40 -9.61 -5.15 -6.85
N LEU A 41 -10.65 -5.24 -6.02
CA LEU A 41 -12.03 -5.37 -6.47
C LEU A 41 -12.44 -4.15 -7.32
N ILE A 42 -12.13 -2.93 -6.88
CA ILE A 42 -12.39 -1.70 -7.66
C ILE A 42 -11.66 -1.74 -9.01
N GLY A 43 -10.39 -2.16 -9.02
CA GLY A 43 -9.59 -2.27 -10.25
C GLY A 43 -10.22 -3.24 -11.26
N ASN A 44 -10.71 -4.40 -10.82
CA ASN A 44 -11.39 -5.35 -11.70
C ASN A 44 -12.77 -4.86 -12.16
N LEU A 45 -13.53 -4.18 -11.28
CA LEU A 45 -14.80 -3.57 -11.66
C LEU A 45 -14.60 -2.51 -12.74
N PHE A 46 -13.53 -1.73 -12.67
CA PHE A 46 -13.22 -0.73 -13.69
C PHE A 46 -13.10 -1.34 -15.09
N GLY A 47 -12.49 -2.52 -15.23
CA GLY A 47 -12.42 -3.26 -16.50
C GLY A 47 -13.79 -3.52 -17.11
N THR A 48 -14.76 -3.90 -16.28
CA THR A 48 -16.16 -4.11 -16.73
C THR A 48 -16.85 -2.82 -17.13
N PHE A 49 -16.58 -1.71 -16.44
CA PHE A 49 -17.12 -0.38 -16.79
C PHE A 49 -16.38 0.31 -17.94
N LEU A 50 -15.18 -0.15 -18.28
CA LEU A 50 -14.33 0.47 -19.30
C LEU A 50 -15.05 0.55 -20.65
N ASN A 51 -15.81 -0.50 -21.01
CA ASN A 51 -16.55 -0.50 -22.26
C ASN A 51 -17.66 0.55 -22.28
N THR A 52 -18.33 0.76 -21.14
CA THR A 52 -19.30 1.86 -20.96
C THR A 52 -18.60 3.22 -21.02
N ILE A 53 -17.45 3.38 -20.38
CA ILE A 53 -16.65 4.62 -20.41
C ILE A 53 -16.17 4.93 -21.84
N ARG A 54 -15.79 3.92 -22.61
CA ARG A 54 -15.38 4.05 -24.02
C ARG A 54 -16.51 4.56 -24.92
N SER A 55 -17.77 4.31 -24.56
CA SER A 55 -18.89 4.91 -25.28
C SER A 55 -19.02 6.43 -25.07
N PHE A 56 -18.49 6.95 -23.95
CA PHE A 56 -18.46 8.39 -23.64
C PHE A 56 -17.15 9.06 -24.06
N LEU A 57 -16.03 8.35 -24.00
CA LEU A 57 -14.69 8.86 -24.32
C LEU A 57 -14.16 8.22 -25.60
N PHE A 58 -14.06 9.03 -26.65
CA PHE A 58 -13.68 8.60 -28.00
C PHE A 58 -12.25 8.07 -28.14
N TRP A 59 -11.37 8.32 -27.16
CA TRP A 59 -9.95 7.96 -27.25
C TRP A 59 -9.45 7.27 -25.99
N ASP A 60 -8.97 6.03 -26.14
CA ASP A 60 -8.41 5.23 -25.04
C ASP A 60 -7.16 5.90 -24.41
N GLY A 61 -6.40 6.69 -25.17
CA GLY A 61 -5.27 7.45 -24.64
C GLY A 61 -5.69 8.50 -23.60
N LEU A 62 -6.90 9.04 -23.73
CA LEU A 62 -7.47 9.99 -22.75
C LEU A 62 -7.79 9.26 -21.44
N ILE A 63 -8.31 8.02 -21.52
CA ILE A 63 -8.58 7.18 -20.36
C ILE A 63 -7.28 6.90 -19.60
N ILE A 64 -6.21 6.52 -20.30
CA ILE A 64 -4.89 6.30 -19.70
C ILE A 64 -4.35 7.58 -19.07
N PHE A 65 -4.48 8.72 -19.75
CA PHE A 65 -4.03 10.02 -19.22
C PHE A 65 -4.77 10.41 -17.94
N ILE A 66 -6.09 10.18 -17.86
CA ILE A 66 -6.88 10.40 -16.65
C ILE A 66 -6.39 9.48 -15.52
N ILE A 67 -6.18 8.19 -15.79
CA ILE A 67 -5.69 7.23 -14.80
C ILE A 67 -4.33 7.67 -14.25
N LEU A 68 -3.39 8.02 -15.14
CA LEU A 68 -2.06 8.49 -14.73
C LEU A 68 -2.15 9.79 -13.91
N SER A 69 -3.02 10.72 -14.31
CA SER A 69 -3.22 11.97 -13.58
C SER A 69 -3.79 11.72 -12.17
N ILE A 70 -4.76 10.82 -12.02
CA ILE A 70 -5.30 10.43 -10.71
C ILE A 70 -4.22 9.77 -9.86
N MET A 71 -3.40 8.89 -10.44
CA MET A 71 -2.31 8.22 -9.73
C MET A 71 -1.23 9.19 -9.27
N GLU A 72 -0.91 10.19 -10.09
CA GLU A 72 0.03 11.26 -9.74
C GLU A 72 -0.54 12.17 -8.65
N LEU A 73 -1.82 12.52 -8.72
CA LEU A 73 -2.49 13.32 -7.70
C LEU A 73 -2.53 12.55 -6.35
N LEU A 74 -2.85 11.26 -6.38
CA LEU A 74 -2.77 10.40 -5.19
C LEU A 74 -1.34 10.34 -4.63
N ASN A 75 -0.33 10.21 -5.48
CA ASN A 75 1.07 10.24 -5.08
C ASN A 75 1.44 11.57 -4.42
N PHE A 76 1.08 12.69 -5.06
CA PHE A 76 1.30 14.00 -4.52
C PHE A 76 0.65 14.13 -3.14
N VAL A 77 -0.61 13.75 -2.99
CA VAL A 77 -1.32 13.82 -1.70
C VAL A 77 -0.65 12.94 -0.63
N LEU A 78 -0.22 11.72 -0.98
CA LEU A 78 0.41 10.78 -0.04
C LEU A 78 1.82 11.20 0.39
N TYR A 79 2.63 11.72 -0.54
CA TYR A 79 4.06 11.95 -0.32
C TYR A 79 4.44 13.42 -0.14
N ASN A 80 3.57 14.38 -0.48
CA ASN A 80 3.83 15.81 -0.27
C ASN A 80 3.84 16.19 1.23
N LYS A 81 3.38 15.30 2.13
CA LYS A 81 3.59 15.45 3.58
C LYS A 81 4.99 15.04 4.07
N THR A 82 5.81 14.41 3.22
CA THR A 82 7.02 13.69 3.65
C THR A 82 8.34 14.23 3.07
N LYS A 83 8.33 15.38 2.39
CA LYS A 83 9.55 16.12 2.03
C LYS A 83 9.27 17.61 2.25
N ARG A 84 10.00 18.35 3.08
CA ARG A 84 11.43 18.65 2.90
C ARG A 84 11.96 19.44 4.11
N PHE A 85 12.78 18.85 4.97
CA PHE A 85 13.82 19.61 5.67
C PHE A 85 15.00 18.72 6.06
N PHE A 86 16.08 18.86 5.30
CA PHE A 86 17.46 18.51 5.62
C PHE A 86 17.89 17.04 5.76
N GLY A 87 19.08 16.79 5.21
CA GLY A 87 19.77 15.53 5.29
C GLY A 87 20.25 15.21 6.70
N THR A 88 20.71 13.97 6.83
CA THR A 88 21.39 13.38 7.99
C THR A 88 20.51 13.21 9.23
N PHE A 89 20.41 11.97 9.69
CA PHE A 89 19.68 11.51 10.88
C PHE A 89 18.16 11.46 10.74
N GLN A 90 17.68 10.36 10.15
CA GLN A 90 16.28 9.99 10.22
C GLN A 90 15.99 9.40 11.61
N GLU A 91 15.66 10.27 12.56
CA GLU A 91 14.98 9.87 13.78
C GLU A 91 13.63 9.22 13.43
N ILE A 92 13.37 8.10 14.08
CA ILE A 92 12.12 7.34 14.05
C ILE A 92 11.04 8.20 14.71
N SER A 93 10.51 9.17 13.98
CA SER A 93 9.43 10.05 14.47
C SER A 93 8.09 9.34 14.27
N TYR A 94 7.66 8.67 15.33
CA TYR A 94 6.29 8.19 15.54
C TYR A 94 5.31 9.38 15.46
N TYR A 95 4.47 9.42 14.42
CA TYR A 95 3.32 10.33 14.33
C TYR A 95 2.04 9.48 14.33
N PRO A 96 1.26 9.40 15.43
CA PRO A 96 0.43 8.21 15.62
C PRO A 96 -0.98 8.21 15.01
N ASN A 97 -1.62 9.33 14.64
CA ASN A 97 -3.09 9.25 14.39
C ASN A 97 -3.53 9.17 12.90
N ASN A 98 -3.04 10.02 12.00
CA ASN A 98 -3.48 9.98 10.59
C ASN A 98 -2.68 9.00 9.71
N GLN A 99 -1.58 8.42 10.19
CA GLN A 99 -0.72 7.55 9.37
C GLN A 99 -1.43 6.28 8.89
N ILE A 100 -2.39 5.75 9.66
CA ILE A 100 -3.11 4.53 9.29
C ILE A 100 -3.95 4.77 8.03
N ILE A 101 -4.63 5.91 7.95
CA ILE A 101 -5.47 6.29 6.80
C ILE A 101 -4.62 6.55 5.56
N TRP A 102 -3.49 7.26 5.70
CA TRP A 102 -2.58 7.48 4.57
C TRP A 102 -1.93 6.17 4.08
N LYS A 103 -1.55 5.28 5.02
CA LYS A 103 -1.03 3.95 4.67
C LYS A 103 -2.10 3.09 4.00
N SER A 104 -3.36 3.16 4.45
CA SER A 104 -4.45 2.40 3.84
C SER A 104 -4.77 2.90 2.44
N LEU A 105 -4.77 4.21 2.20
CA LEU A 105 -4.89 4.77 0.84
C LEU A 105 -3.79 4.27 -0.09
N ASN A 106 -2.57 4.07 0.41
CA ASN A 106 -1.49 3.49 -0.39
C ASN A 106 -1.74 2.00 -0.70
N TYR A 107 -2.23 1.20 0.26
CA TYR A 107 -2.62 -0.19 0.01
C TYR A 107 -3.78 -0.29 -0.99
N LEU A 108 -4.75 0.62 -0.91
CA LEU A 108 -5.86 0.72 -1.86
C LEU A 108 -5.34 1.01 -3.27
N LYS A 109 -4.42 1.98 -3.41
CA LYS A 109 -3.77 2.32 -4.67
C LYS A 109 -3.06 1.10 -5.29
N ILE A 110 -2.27 0.38 -4.48
CA ILE A 110 -1.58 -0.84 -4.92
C ILE A 110 -2.60 -1.90 -5.40
N GLY A 111 -3.69 -2.08 -4.64
CA GLY A 111 -4.79 -2.97 -5.04
C GLY A 111 -5.39 -2.60 -6.39
N ILE A 112 -5.73 -1.33 -6.62
CA ILE A 112 -6.29 -0.85 -7.90
C ILE A 112 -5.32 -1.13 -9.05
N MET A 113 -4.04 -0.78 -8.89
CA MET A 113 -3.02 -1.02 -9.92
C MET A 113 -2.85 -2.51 -10.23
N PHE A 114 -2.94 -3.36 -9.21
CA PHE A 114 -2.89 -4.81 -9.38
C PHE A 114 -4.12 -5.35 -10.13
N GLY A 115 -5.31 -4.77 -9.88
CA GLY A 115 -6.53 -5.08 -10.64
C GLY A 115 -6.39 -4.72 -12.12
N PHE A 116 -5.94 -3.49 -12.42
CA PHE A 116 -5.68 -3.06 -13.81
C PHE A 116 -4.65 -3.95 -14.50
N PHE A 117 -3.61 -4.35 -13.78
CA PHE A 117 -2.60 -5.26 -14.29
C PHE A 117 -3.24 -6.60 -14.69
N ILE A 118 -3.99 -7.25 -13.78
CA ILE A 118 -4.62 -8.55 -14.07
C ILE A 118 -5.59 -8.46 -15.25
N ASP A 119 -6.40 -7.40 -15.32
CA ASP A 119 -7.36 -7.24 -16.41
C ASP A 119 -6.65 -6.97 -17.76
N ALA A 120 -5.56 -6.21 -17.76
CA ALA A 120 -4.73 -6.04 -18.95
C ALA A 120 -4.10 -7.36 -19.42
N PHE A 121 -3.67 -8.22 -18.49
CA PHE A 121 -3.17 -9.55 -18.82
C PHE A 121 -4.26 -10.45 -19.43
N LYS A 122 -5.50 -10.37 -18.93
CA LYS A 122 -6.62 -11.16 -19.43
C LYS A 122 -6.96 -10.86 -20.90
N VAL A 123 -6.79 -9.61 -21.34
CA VAL A 123 -7.09 -9.18 -22.71
C VAL A 123 -5.91 -9.43 -23.66
N GLY A 124 -4.70 -9.65 -23.14
CA GLY A 124 -3.47 -9.86 -23.91
C GLY A 124 -3.05 -11.33 -24.14
N SER A 125 -3.75 -12.31 -23.57
CA SER A 125 -3.59 -13.75 -23.82
C SER A 125 -4.62 -14.27 -24.81
#